data_AF-A0A935VZ89-F1
#
_entry.id   AF-A0A935VZ89-F1
#
_cell.length_a   1.000
_cell.length_b   1.000
_cell.length_c   1.000
_cell.angle_alpha   90.00
_cell.angle_beta   90.00
_cell.angle_gamma   90.00
#
_symmetry.space_group_name_H-M   'P 1'
#
loop_
_entity.id
_entity.type
_entity.pdbx_description
1 polymer ?
#
loop_
_entity_poly.entity_id
_entity_poly.type
_entity_poly.pdbx_seq_one_letter_code
_entity_poly.pdbx_strand_id
1 'polypeptide(L)'
;MTTRPNAPRTPADPKTQPIGPVMLHIGTDVDEAIAAEFDRWCEDHVEDNLRLPGFVSARRLKRSPGHAAPGPSPDSLTLYQLESVAALETPEYKSRQVSMPASFAGRVRFKRSLYRELDVPPACARSRRARRCSTSRSTSPSPSGEDASSTGT
;
A
#
# COMPACT_ATOMS: atom_id res chain seq x y z
N MET A 1 1.89 18.63 -28.13
CA MET A 1 1.95 18.17 -26.72
C MET A 1 0.85 18.92 -25.97
N THR A 2 -0.32 18.32 -25.81
CA THR A 2 -1.49 18.99 -25.22
C THR A 2 -1.59 18.60 -23.76
N THR A 3 -1.17 19.50 -22.86
CA THR A 3 -1.34 19.35 -21.42
C THR A 3 -2.83 19.31 -21.10
N ARG A 4 -3.33 18.22 -20.52
CA ARG A 4 -4.71 18.15 -20.01
C ARG A 4 -4.87 19.21 -18.90
N PRO A 5 -5.90 20.07 -18.94
CA PRO A 5 -6.20 20.96 -17.83
C PRO A 5 -6.64 20.13 -16.61
N ASN A 6 -6.10 20.51 -15.44
CA ASN A 6 -6.38 19.84 -14.17
C ASN A 6 -7.85 20.11 -13.77
N ALA A 7 -8.66 19.07 -13.66
CA ALA A 7 -10.06 19.20 -13.25
C ALA A 7 -10.13 19.66 -11.77
N PRO A 8 -11.16 20.44 -11.39
CA PRO A 8 -11.37 20.81 -9.99
C PRO A 8 -11.63 19.53 -9.17
N ARG A 9 -10.74 19.25 -8.22
CA ARG A 9 -10.89 18.13 -7.28
C ARG A 9 -12.02 18.47 -6.32
N THR A 10 -13.11 17.68 -6.34
CA THR A 10 -14.10 17.63 -5.25
C THR A 10 -13.36 17.54 -3.91
N PRO A 11 -13.78 18.24 -2.84
CA PRO A 11 -13.13 18.11 -1.55
C PRO A 11 -13.23 16.64 -1.14
N ALA A 12 -12.08 15.98 -1.09
CA ALA A 12 -11.99 14.60 -0.67
C ALA A 12 -12.47 14.48 0.79
N ASP A 13 -13.05 13.33 1.17
CA ASP A 13 -13.23 12.99 2.57
C ASP A 13 -11.89 13.23 3.29
N PRO A 14 -11.84 13.91 4.45
CA PRO A 14 -10.60 14.21 5.16
C PRO A 14 -9.74 12.96 5.46
N LYS A 15 -10.31 11.76 5.30
CA LYS A 15 -9.62 10.47 5.46
C LYS A 15 -9.07 9.87 4.16
N THR A 16 -9.28 10.51 3.01
CA THR A 16 -8.81 10.05 1.70
C THR A 16 -7.70 10.94 1.17
N GLN A 17 -6.55 10.34 0.90
CA GLN A 17 -5.39 11.01 0.32
C GLN A 17 -5.13 10.49 -1.10
N PRO A 18 -4.59 11.32 -2.01
CA PRO A 18 -4.19 10.86 -3.33
C PRO A 18 -3.06 9.83 -3.26
N ILE A 19 -3.06 8.88 -4.19
CA ILE A 19 -2.04 7.83 -4.31
C ILE A 19 -1.20 8.14 -5.56
N GLY A 20 0.13 8.06 -5.43
CA GLY A 20 1.06 8.25 -6.53
C GLY A 20 1.62 6.91 -7.04
N PRO A 21 2.19 6.88 -8.25
CA PRO A 21 2.76 5.65 -8.84
C PRO A 21 4.12 5.26 -8.24
N VAL A 22 4.72 6.11 -7.40
CA VAL A 22 6.01 5.87 -6.75
C VAL A 22 5.88 6.13 -5.25
N MET A 23 6.41 5.22 -4.43
CA MET A 23 6.41 5.36 -2.97
C MET A 23 7.83 5.43 -2.42
N LEU A 24 8.17 6.54 -1.77
CA LEU A 24 9.34 6.64 -0.91
C LEU A 24 8.96 6.17 0.50
N HIS A 25 9.57 5.07 0.92
CA HIS A 25 9.42 4.45 2.23
C HIS A 25 10.61 4.79 3.11
N ILE A 26 10.35 5.36 4.29
CA ILE A 26 11.36 5.65 5.31
C ILE A 26 10.97 4.89 6.58
N GLY A 27 11.65 3.77 6.84
CA GLY A 27 11.56 3.09 8.12
C GLY A 27 12.50 3.72 9.12
N THR A 28 12.01 4.05 10.32
CA THR A 28 12.79 4.75 11.34
C THR A 28 12.69 4.06 12.70
N ASP A 29 13.85 3.79 13.28
CA ASP A 29 14.04 3.46 14.70
C ASP A 29 14.58 4.69 15.42
N VAL A 30 13.99 4.99 16.57
CA VAL A 30 14.32 6.18 17.36
C VAL A 30 14.57 5.74 18.79
N ASP A 31 15.64 6.24 19.39
CA ASP A 31 15.88 6.11 20.83
C ASP A 31 14.64 6.63 21.60
N GLU A 32 14.13 5.81 22.51
CA GLU A 32 12.92 6.09 23.30
C GLU A 32 13.01 7.44 24.01
N ALA A 33 14.21 7.83 24.47
CA ALA A 33 14.43 9.09 25.17
C ALA A 33 14.11 10.34 24.34
N ILE A 34 14.13 10.24 23.00
CA ILE A 34 13.81 11.35 22.09
C ILE A 34 12.61 11.08 21.18
N ALA A 35 11.93 9.94 21.32
CA ALA A 35 10.86 9.53 20.42
C ALA A 35 9.76 10.60 20.28
N ALA A 36 9.35 11.22 21.38
CA ALA A 36 8.33 12.27 21.38
C ALA A 36 8.80 13.58 20.72
N GLU A 37 10.07 13.95 20.90
CA GLU A 37 10.65 15.13 20.24
C GLU A 37 10.78 14.91 18.74
N PHE A 38 11.27 13.73 18.34
CA PHE A 38 11.36 13.32 16.94
C PHE A 38 9.99 13.28 16.26
N ASP A 39 8.96 12.76 16.94
CA ASP A 39 7.61 12.71 16.40
C ASP A 39 7.03 14.10 16.13
N ARG A 40 7.24 15.06 17.05
CA ARG A 40 6.84 16.46 16.83
C ARG A 40 7.60 17.10 15.67
N TRP A 41 8.92 16.94 15.62
CA TRP A 41 9.73 17.45 14.51
C TRP A 41 9.27 16.89 13.15
N CYS A 42 8.83 15.63 13.13
CA CYS A 42 8.33 14.99 11.94
C CYS A 42 7.01 15.57 11.41
N GLU A 43 6.17 16.21 12.25
CA GLU A 43 4.92 16.83 11.80
C GLU A 43 5.22 17.95 10.78
N ASP A 44 6.10 18.88 11.15
CA ASP A 44 6.55 19.97 10.27
C ASP A 44 7.41 19.44 9.11
N HIS A 45 8.34 18.52 9.38
CA HIS A 45 9.24 17.99 8.35
C HIS A 45 8.49 17.26 7.24
N VAL A 46 7.41 16.52 7.56
CA VAL A 46 6.57 15.88 6.55
C VAL A 46 5.84 16.91 5.72
N GLU A 47 5.26 17.93 6.36
CA GLU A 47 4.53 18.98 5.66
C GLU A 47 5.44 19.76 4.70
N ASP A 48 6.67 20.06 5.12
CA ASP A 48 7.65 20.72 4.27
C ASP A 48 8.04 19.89 3.05
N ASN A 49 8.19 18.57 3.20
CA ASN A 49 8.45 17.70 2.06
C ASN A 49 7.25 17.63 1.11
N LEU A 50 6.01 17.71 1.62
CA LEU A 50 4.81 17.75 0.79
C LEU A 50 4.69 19.01 -0.08
N ARG A 51 5.39 20.09 0.27
CA ARG A 51 5.46 21.30 -0.56
C ARG A 51 6.45 21.18 -1.71
N LEU A 52 7.28 20.13 -1.75
CA LEU A 52 8.30 19.95 -2.77
C LEU A 52 7.70 19.46 -4.10
N PRO A 53 8.28 19.85 -5.25
CA PRO A 53 7.80 19.39 -6.55
C PRO A 53 7.76 17.86 -6.66
N GLY A 54 6.61 17.34 -7.12
CA GLY A 54 6.39 15.91 -7.35
C GLY A 54 6.02 15.09 -6.11
N PHE A 55 5.85 15.70 -4.93
CA PHE A 55 5.28 15.05 -3.75
C PHE A 55 3.75 15.13 -3.77
N VAL A 56 3.08 13.99 -3.59
CA VAL A 56 1.62 13.85 -3.78
C VAL A 56 0.88 13.75 -2.45
N SER A 57 1.34 12.87 -1.56
CA SER A 57 0.77 12.68 -0.22
C SER A 57 1.79 12.02 0.70
N ALA A 58 1.53 12.07 2.01
CA ALA A 58 2.39 11.44 3.01
C ALA A 58 1.59 10.81 4.13
N ARG A 59 2.13 9.76 4.75
CA ARG A 59 1.61 9.14 5.97
C ARG A 59 2.74 8.82 6.91
N ARG A 60 2.54 9.12 8.19
CA ARG A 60 3.34 8.53 9.27
C ARG A 60 2.55 7.41 9.94
N LEU A 61 3.20 6.30 10.18
CA LEU A 61 2.60 5.11 10.79
C LEU A 61 3.50 4.64 11.93
N LYS A 62 2.90 4.34 13.08
CA LYS A 62 3.56 3.57 14.13
C LYS A 62 3.28 2.09 13.90
N ARG A 63 4.27 1.25 14.13
CA ARG A 63 4.06 -0.19 14.08
C ARG A 63 3.04 -0.61 15.13
N SER A 64 2.09 -1.47 14.74
CA SER A 64 1.17 -2.08 15.70
C SER A 64 1.91 -3.11 16.56
N PRO A 65 1.64 -3.18 17.88
CA PRO A 65 2.12 -4.25 18.75
C PRO A 65 1.77 -5.63 18.19
N GLY A 66 2.66 -6.61 18.36
CA GLY A 66 2.41 -8.02 17.96
C GLY A 66 2.53 -8.34 16.47
N HIS A 67 2.79 -7.35 15.61
CA HIS A 67 2.93 -7.54 14.15
C HIS A 67 4.36 -7.30 13.64
N ALA A 68 5.35 -7.39 14.52
CA ALA A 68 6.75 -7.31 14.11
C ALA A 68 7.16 -8.60 13.37
N ALA A 69 7.78 -8.43 12.20
CA ALA A 69 8.47 -9.55 11.56
C ALA A 69 9.65 -10.01 12.44
N PRO A 70 10.06 -11.29 12.35
CA PRO A 70 11.28 -11.73 13.00
C PRO A 70 12.49 -10.87 12.59
N GLY A 71 13.29 -10.46 13.58
CA GLY A 71 14.50 -9.66 13.38
C GLY A 71 14.28 -8.14 13.46
N PRO A 72 15.34 -7.35 13.23
CA PRO A 72 15.29 -5.89 13.32
C PRO A 72 14.31 -5.33 12.30
N SER A 73 13.41 -4.48 12.76
CA SER A 73 12.41 -3.84 11.91
C SER A 73 12.12 -2.44 12.46
N PRO A 74 11.68 -1.47 11.62
CA PRO A 74 11.53 -0.07 12.01
C PRO A 74 10.28 0.20 12.85
N ASP A 75 10.41 0.92 13.97
CA ASP A 75 9.29 1.23 14.87
C ASP A 75 8.23 2.16 14.27
N SER A 76 8.65 2.96 13.30
CA SER A 76 7.77 3.86 12.58
C SER A 76 8.10 3.89 11.10
N LEU A 77 7.10 4.20 10.29
CA LEU A 77 7.24 4.42 8.86
C LEU A 77 6.79 5.83 8.52
N THR A 78 7.52 6.49 7.63
CA THR A 78 7.02 7.62 6.86
C THR A 78 6.95 7.22 5.39
N LEU A 79 5.77 7.32 4.79
CA LEU A 79 5.50 6.94 3.42
C LEU A 79 5.14 8.20 2.63
N TYR A 80 5.93 8.53 1.61
CA TYR A 80 5.58 9.58 0.65
C TYR A 80 5.17 8.96 -0.67
N GLN A 81 4.05 9.40 -1.21
CA GLN A 81 3.64 9.13 -2.58
C GLN A 81 4.19 10.25 -3.48
N LEU A 82 4.77 9.86 -4.61
CA LEU A 82 5.43 10.76 -5.56
C LEU A 82 4.84 10.57 -6.96
N GLU A 83 4.85 11.63 -7.76
CA GLU A 83 4.44 11.57 -9.16
C GLU A 83 5.40 10.70 -10.00
N SER A 84 6.69 10.73 -9.66
CA SER A 84 7.71 9.89 -10.29
C SER A 84 8.98 9.83 -9.41
N VAL A 85 9.92 8.96 -9.77
CA VAL A 85 11.23 8.88 -9.10
C VAL A 85 12.05 10.18 -9.26
N ALA A 86 11.78 10.97 -10.31
CA ALA A 86 12.49 12.22 -10.59
C ALA A 86 12.23 13.32 -9.56
N ALA A 87 11.16 13.22 -8.75
CA ALA A 87 10.89 14.14 -7.65
C ALA A 87 12.07 14.22 -6.65
N LEU A 88 12.77 13.09 -6.45
CA LEU A 88 13.95 13.00 -5.57
C LEU A 88 15.23 13.56 -6.20
N GLU A 89 15.19 13.91 -7.49
CA GLU A 89 16.33 14.48 -8.21
C GLU A 89 16.25 16.01 -8.34
N THR A 90 15.15 16.61 -7.91
CA THR A 90 14.90 18.05 -7.95
C THR A 90 15.93 18.80 -7.09
N PRO A 91 16.38 20.00 -7.53
CA PRO A 91 17.28 20.84 -6.73
C PRO A 91 16.73 21.15 -5.34
N GLU A 92 15.42 21.40 -5.24
CA GLU A 92 14.71 21.70 -4.01
C GLU A 92 14.82 20.52 -3.03
N TYR A 93 14.55 19.30 -3.50
CA TYR A 93 14.68 18.10 -2.67
C TYR A 93 16.12 17.85 -2.21
N LYS A 94 17.10 17.96 -3.13
CA LYS A 94 18.52 17.72 -2.82
C LYS A 94 19.07 18.71 -1.81
N SER A 95 18.64 19.98 -1.87
CA SER A 95 19.04 20.99 -0.89
C SER A 95 18.54 20.70 0.54
N ARG A 96 17.46 19.90 0.68
CA ARG A 96 16.81 19.57 1.97
C ARG A 96 17.42 18.36 2.68
N GLN A 97 18.22 17.54 2.00
CA GLN A 97 18.75 16.29 2.58
C GLN A 97 19.62 16.49 3.84
N VAL A 98 20.04 17.73 4.13
CA VAL A 98 20.86 18.11 5.29
C VAL A 98 20.02 18.53 6.52
N SER A 99 18.70 18.33 6.51
CA SER A 99 17.77 18.97 7.49
C SER A 99 17.58 18.27 8.85
N MET A 100 18.31 17.19 9.17
CA MET A 100 18.13 16.53 10.48
C MET A 100 18.81 17.33 11.60
N PRO A 101 18.11 17.70 12.69
CA PRO A 101 18.70 18.38 13.83
C PRO A 101 19.88 17.60 14.43
N ALA A 102 20.94 18.32 14.83
CA ALA A 102 22.12 17.71 15.45
C ALA A 102 21.79 16.95 16.75
N SER A 103 20.73 17.35 17.48
CA SER A 103 20.24 16.67 18.69
C SER A 103 19.77 15.23 18.45
N PHE A 104 19.50 14.84 17.19
CA PHE A 104 19.08 13.50 16.79
C PHE A 104 20.22 12.62 16.30
N ALA A 105 21.42 13.18 16.12
CA ALA A 105 22.58 12.45 15.61
C ALA A 105 22.89 11.23 16.50
N GLY A 106 23.08 10.07 15.86
CA GLY A 106 23.35 8.80 16.55
C GLY A 106 22.17 8.17 17.31
N ARG A 107 21.05 8.89 17.45
CA ARG A 107 19.83 8.41 18.16
C ARG A 107 18.67 8.04 17.25
N VAL A 108 18.79 8.35 15.97
CA VAL A 108 17.83 7.99 14.94
C VAL A 108 18.52 7.14 13.89
N ARG A 109 17.98 5.96 13.61
CA ARG A 109 18.39 5.13 12.47
C ARG A 109 17.24 5.09 11.47
N PHE A 110 17.52 5.43 10.23
CA PHE A 110 16.52 5.33 9.17
C PHE A 110 17.02 4.47 8.01
N LYS A 111 16.09 3.75 7.39
CA LYS A 111 16.28 3.03 6.14
C LYS A 111 15.32 3.57 5.10
N ARG A 112 15.88 3.99 3.97
CA ARG A 112 15.13 4.53 2.84
C ARG A 112 15.01 3.49 1.75
N SER A 113 13.84 3.39 1.13
CA SER A 113 13.58 2.49 0.01
C SER A 113 12.57 3.14 -0.93
N LEU A 114 12.77 2.95 -2.23
CA LEU A 114 11.90 3.50 -3.27
C LEU A 114 11.20 2.36 -3.97
N TYR A 115 9.88 2.46 -4.07
CA TYR A 115 9.03 1.47 -4.70
C TYR A 115 8.29 2.11 -5.87
N ARG A 116 8.05 1.33 -6.91
CA ARG A 116 7.16 1.71 -8.00
C ARG A 116 5.93 0.83 -7.94
N GLU A 117 4.81 1.38 -8.37
CA GLU A 117 3.59 0.62 -8.59
C GLU A 117 3.85 -0.53 -9.58
N LEU A 118 3.21 -1.67 -9.30
CA LEU A 118 3.13 -2.79 -10.23
C LEU A 118 1.72 -2.81 -10.80
N ASP A 119 1.61 -3.09 -12.10
CA ASP A 119 0.32 -3.33 -12.73
C ASP A 119 -0.28 -4.62 -12.18
N VAL A 120 -1.15 -4.49 -11.17
CA VAL A 120 -1.97 -5.59 -10.70
C VAL A 120 -3.28 -5.52 -11.47
N PRO A 121 -3.56 -6.48 -12.39
CA PRO A 121 -4.83 -6.48 -13.10
C PRO A 121 -5.96 -6.51 -12.07
N PRO A 122 -7.04 -5.74 -12.26
CA PRO A 122 -8.13 -5.72 -11.31
C PRO A 122 -8.58 -7.16 -11.07
N ALA A 123 -8.63 -7.56 -9.80
CA ALA A 123 -9.10 -8.89 -9.45
C ALA A 123 -10.43 -9.12 -10.15
N CYS A 124 -10.53 -10.20 -10.94
CA CYS A 124 -11.78 -10.62 -11.57
C CYS A 124 -12.85 -10.57 -10.50
N ALA A 125 -13.75 -9.58 -10.57
CA ALA A 125 -14.75 -9.32 -9.57
C ALA A 125 -15.45 -10.65 -9.35
N ARG A 126 -15.27 -11.26 -8.16
CA ARG A 126 -15.81 -12.59 -7.87
C ARG A 126 -17.30 -12.51 -8.17
N SER A 127 -17.70 -13.05 -9.32
CA SER A 127 -19.10 -12.99 -9.73
C SER A 127 -19.87 -13.69 -8.62
N ARG A 128 -20.73 -12.94 -7.92
CA ARG A 128 -21.79 -13.54 -7.11
C ARG A 128 -22.75 -14.18 -8.09
N ARG A 129 -22.39 -15.34 -8.64
CA ARG A 129 -23.33 -16.15 -9.41
C ARG A 129 -24.31 -16.70 -8.39
N ALA A 130 -25.46 -16.03 -8.29
CA ALA A 130 -26.60 -16.49 -7.52
C ALA A 130 -26.84 -17.96 -7.87
N ARG A 131 -26.74 -18.85 -6.88
CA ARG A 131 -27.20 -20.23 -7.01
C ARG A 131 -28.70 -20.18 -7.23
N ARG A 132 -29.15 -20.19 -8.48
CA ARG A 132 -30.53 -20.58 -8.78
C ARG A 132 -30.57 -22.10 -8.60
N CYS A 133 -31.03 -22.51 -7.43
CA CYS A 133 -31.37 -23.89 -7.15
C CYS A 133 -32.60 -24.24 -8.00
N SER A 134 -32.40 -24.78 -9.20
CA SER A 134 -33.47 -25.38 -9.99
C SER A 134 -33.59 -26.84 -9.58
N THR A 135 -34.45 -27.11 -8.60
CA THR A 135 -35.00 -28.45 -8.37
C THR A 135 -35.87 -28.84 -9.56
N SER A 136 -35.27 -29.50 -10.56
CA SER A 136 -36.02 -30.31 -11.53
C SER A 136 -35.96 -31.76 -11.05
N ARG A 137 -37.09 -32.20 -10.49
CA ARG A 137 -37.38 -33.60 -10.14
C ARG A 137 -37.47 -34.39 -11.45
N SER A 138 -36.48 -35.23 -11.77
CA SER A 138 -36.56 -36.16 -12.90
C SER A 138 -37.11 -37.50 -12.39
N THR A 139 -38.30 -37.84 -12.84
CA THR A 139 -38.91 -39.17 -12.68
C THR A 139 -38.21 -40.13 -13.64
N SER A 140 -37.55 -41.15 -13.12
CA SER A 140 -36.95 -42.24 -13.93
C SER A 140 -38.03 -43.24 -14.34
N PRO A 141 -38.06 -43.74 -15.59
CA PRO A 141 -38.73 -44.98 -15.93
C PRO A 141 -37.74 -46.16 -15.89
N SER A 142 -38.14 -47.24 -15.22
CA SER A 142 -37.45 -48.53 -15.19
C SER A 142 -37.42 -49.19 -16.58
N PRO A 143 -36.32 -49.89 -16.95
CA PRO A 143 -36.38 -50.96 -17.93
C PRO A 143 -36.28 -52.33 -17.25
N SER A 144 -37.29 -53.16 -17.53
CA SER A 144 -37.37 -54.59 -17.28
C SER A 144 -36.67 -55.37 -18.39
N GLY A 145 -36.22 -56.60 -18.08
CA GLY A 145 -35.87 -57.66 -19.04
C GLY A 145 -34.38 -57.68 -19.39
N GLU A 146 -33.60 -58.54 -18.75
CA GLU A 146 -33.32 -59.92 -19.22
C GLU A 146 -32.34 -59.95 -20.39
N ASP A 147 -31.12 -60.43 -20.13
CA ASP A 147 -30.66 -61.66 -20.77
C ASP A 147 -29.49 -62.25 -20.00
N ALA A 148 -29.66 -63.53 -19.67
CA ALA A 148 -28.67 -64.38 -19.06
C ALA A 148 -27.71 -64.92 -20.13
N SER A 149 -26.41 -65.04 -19.81
CA SER A 149 -25.62 -66.25 -20.09
C SER A 149 -24.14 -66.09 -19.71
N SER A 150 -23.58 -67.27 -19.39
CA SER A 150 -22.16 -67.64 -19.42
C SER A 150 -21.38 -67.42 -18.12
N THR A 151 -21.26 -68.44 -17.26
CA THR A 151 -20.33 -69.60 -17.29
C THR A 151 -18.90 -69.26 -16.87
N GLY A 152 -18.36 -70.04 -15.93
CA GLY A 152 -16.92 -70.26 -15.81
C GLY A 152 -16.42 -70.35 -14.38
N THR A 153 -16.44 -71.58 -13.87
CA THR A 153 -15.67 -72.23 -12.79
C THR A 153 -14.73 -71.39 -11.92
#